data_AF-K2D2K0-F1
#
_entry.id   AF-K2D2K0-F1
#
_cell.length_a   1.000
_cell.length_b   1.000
_cell.length_c   1.000
_cell.angle_alpha   90.00
_cell.angle_beta   90.00
_cell.angle_gamma   90.00
#
_symmetry.space_group_name_H-M   'P 1'
#
loop_
_entity.id
_entity.type
_entity.pdbx_description
1 polymer ?
#
loop_
_entity_poly.entity_id
_entity_poly.type
_entity_poly.pdbx_seq_one_letter_code
_entity_poly.pdbx_strand_id
1 'polypeptide(L)'
;MLKTKVEMYFKNLQSNLCAALETQEPSTNQFTQDHWQHHQITGCSRVLIGKTFEKAGVNFSTIKGDTLPLAATEKRVDLLGAAFEAMGVSSVIHPVNPFVPTAHMNVRYFQATKKDGGIVWWFGGGFDLTP
;
A
#
# COMPACT_ATOMS: atom_id res chain seq x y z
N MET A 1 -16.74 -7.66 6.89
CA MET A 1 -16.95 -6.46 7.75
C MET A 1 -15.66 -5.70 8.07
N LEU A 2 -14.55 -6.35 8.47
CA LEU A 2 -13.27 -5.65 8.72
C LEU A 2 -12.51 -5.32 7.42
N LYS A 3 -12.20 -6.32 6.59
CA LYS A 3 -11.46 -6.16 5.31
C LYS A 3 -11.95 -4.98 4.47
N THR A 4 -13.27 -4.91 4.20
CA THR A 4 -13.86 -3.85 3.39
C THR A 4 -13.65 -2.46 4.00
N LYS A 5 -13.72 -2.33 5.34
CA LYS A 5 -13.46 -1.07 6.03
C LYS A 5 -11.99 -0.65 5.90
N VAL A 6 -11.06 -1.61 6.02
CA VAL A 6 -9.62 -1.38 5.84
C VAL A 6 -9.32 -0.98 4.40
N GLU A 7 -9.90 -1.64 3.42
CA GLU A 7 -9.73 -1.32 2.01
C GLU A 7 -10.19 0.11 1.69
N MET A 8 -11.37 0.50 2.18
CA MET A 8 -11.87 1.87 2.05
C MET A 8 -10.94 2.88 2.74
N TYR A 9 -10.48 2.56 3.95
CA TYR A 9 -9.54 3.41 4.66
C TYR A 9 -8.22 3.61 3.88
N PHE A 10 -7.66 2.55 3.30
CA PHE A 10 -6.43 2.63 2.51
C PHE A 10 -6.60 3.42 1.21
N LYS A 11 -7.73 3.26 0.49
CA LYS A 11 -8.03 4.09 -0.69
C LYS A 11 -8.18 5.57 -0.33
N ASN A 12 -8.82 5.87 0.80
CA ASN A 12 -8.94 7.24 1.31
C ASN A 12 -7.58 7.79 1.75
N LEU A 13 -6.74 6.98 2.41
CA LEU A 13 -5.39 7.37 2.80
C LEU A 13 -4.52 7.72 1.59
N GLN A 14 -4.52 6.90 0.54
CA GLN A 14 -3.84 7.22 -0.72
C GLN A 14 -4.31 8.57 -1.26
N SER A 15 -5.63 8.80 -1.27
CA SER A 15 -6.22 10.03 -1.80
C SER A 15 -5.84 11.27 -0.98
N ASN A 16 -5.87 11.15 0.35
CA ASN A 16 -5.49 12.23 1.26
C ASN A 16 -4.00 12.57 1.16
N LEU A 17 -3.12 11.57 1.05
CA LEU A 17 -1.69 11.80 0.86
C LEU A 17 -1.41 12.53 -0.46
N CYS A 18 -2.04 12.10 -1.55
CA CYS A 18 -1.88 12.77 -2.85
C CYS A 18 -2.35 14.22 -2.78
N ALA A 19 -3.55 14.47 -2.24
CA ALA A 19 -4.09 15.81 -2.11
C ALA A 19 -3.20 16.72 -1.24
N ALA A 20 -2.67 16.19 -0.13
CA ALA A 20 -1.76 16.94 0.74
C ALA A 20 -0.45 17.31 0.02
N LEU A 21 0.14 16.38 -0.73
CA LEU A 21 1.36 16.62 -1.50
C LEU A 21 1.13 17.60 -2.65
N GLU A 22 -0.01 17.52 -3.34
CA GLU A 22 -0.37 18.47 -4.40
C GLU A 22 -0.49 19.91 -3.90
N THR A 23 -0.82 20.14 -2.62
CA THR A 23 -0.80 21.50 -2.03
C THR A 23 0.59 22.14 -2.00
N GLN A 24 1.65 21.33 -2.12
CA GLN A 24 3.04 21.77 -2.13
C GLN A 24 3.59 21.94 -3.55
N GLU A 25 2.80 21.69 -4.58
CA GLU A 25 3.14 21.90 -5.98
C GLU A 25 2.40 23.10 -6.58
N PRO A 26 2.90 23.70 -7.68
CA PRO A 26 2.08 24.54 -8.53
C PRO A 26 0.86 23.76 -9.03
N SER A 27 -0.27 24.45 -9.20
CA SER A 27 -1.56 23.82 -9.58
C SER A 27 -1.55 23.05 -10.89
N THR A 28 -0.52 23.21 -11.72
CA THR A 28 -0.31 22.50 -12.99
C THR A 28 0.25 21.09 -12.82
N ASN A 29 0.84 20.76 -11.65
CA ASN A 29 1.44 19.46 -11.40
C ASN A 29 0.53 18.66 -10.47
N GLN A 30 0.02 17.53 -10.94
CA GLN A 30 -0.88 16.65 -10.21
C GLN A 30 -0.43 15.19 -10.36
N PHE A 31 -0.90 14.33 -9.46
CA PHE A 31 -0.66 12.90 -9.57
C PHE A 31 -1.32 12.35 -10.84
N THR A 32 -0.51 11.69 -11.67
CA THR A 32 -1.01 10.81 -12.71
C THR A 32 -1.40 9.48 -12.08
N GLN A 33 -2.63 9.03 -12.34
CA GLN A 33 -3.20 7.81 -11.77
C GLN A 33 -3.24 6.70 -12.81
N ASP A 34 -2.79 5.52 -12.42
CA ASP A 34 -2.86 4.29 -13.22
C ASP A 34 -3.53 3.17 -12.41
N HIS A 35 -4.63 2.63 -12.94
CA HIS A 35 -5.30 1.46 -12.39
C HIS A 35 -4.87 0.23 -13.18
N TRP A 36 -4.36 -0.77 -12.46
CA TRP A 36 -3.81 -1.95 -13.10
C TRP A 36 -4.26 -3.23 -12.38
N GLN A 37 -4.21 -4.32 -13.14
CA GLN A 37 -4.47 -5.66 -12.66
C GLN A 37 -3.46 -6.62 -13.31
N HIS A 38 -2.86 -7.46 -12.48
CA HIS A 38 -1.92 -8.48 -12.92
C HIS A 38 -2.09 -9.74 -12.09
N HIS A 39 -2.50 -10.85 -12.74
CA HIS A 39 -2.85 -12.10 -12.08
C HIS A 39 -3.84 -11.88 -10.91
N GLN A 40 -3.44 -12.19 -9.69
CA GLN A 40 -4.27 -12.08 -8.50
C GLN A 40 -4.05 -10.76 -7.73
N ILE A 41 -3.35 -9.80 -8.34
CA ILE A 41 -3.00 -8.50 -7.77
C ILE A 41 -3.73 -7.41 -8.55
N THR A 42 -4.35 -6.48 -7.85
CA THR A 42 -4.89 -5.24 -8.41
C THR A 42 -4.33 -4.05 -7.65
N GLY A 43 -4.24 -2.90 -8.32
CA GLY A 43 -3.70 -1.71 -7.68
C GLY A 43 -4.08 -0.41 -8.37
N CYS A 44 -3.77 0.66 -7.68
CA CYS A 44 -3.83 2.02 -8.16
C CYS A 44 -2.50 2.68 -7.84
N SER A 45 -1.68 2.91 -8.86
CA SER A 45 -0.43 3.65 -8.75
C SER A 45 -0.70 5.13 -8.98
N ARG A 46 -0.16 5.99 -8.14
CA ARG A 46 -0.20 7.44 -8.35
C ARG A 46 1.22 7.98 -8.32
N VAL A 47 1.61 8.65 -9.40
CA VAL A 47 2.95 9.23 -9.55
C VAL A 47 2.84 10.71 -9.89
N LEU A 48 3.62 11.52 -9.18
CA LEU A 48 3.78 12.95 -9.41
C LEU A 48 5.27 13.23 -9.70
N ILE A 49 5.53 13.99 -10.75
CA ILE A 49 6.84 14.54 -11.09
C ILE A 49 6.61 16.04 -11.26
N GLY A 50 7.33 16.86 -10.50
CA GLY A 50 6.99 18.27 -10.36
C GLY A 50 8.17 19.17 -10.02
N LYS A 51 7.85 20.34 -9.47
CA LYS A 51 8.82 21.38 -9.11
C LYS A 51 9.32 21.22 -7.69
N THR A 52 8.45 20.79 -6.78
CA THR A 52 8.78 20.57 -5.36
C THR A 52 9.25 19.14 -5.14
N PHE A 53 8.63 18.18 -5.82
CA PHE A 53 9.00 16.77 -5.79
C PHE A 53 9.63 16.36 -7.12
N GLU A 54 10.89 15.92 -7.08
CA GLU A 54 11.54 15.29 -8.23
C GLU A 54 10.73 14.05 -8.64
N LYS A 55 10.27 13.29 -7.63
CA LYS A 55 9.33 12.20 -7.82
C LYS A 55 8.60 11.86 -6.52
N ALA A 56 7.28 11.73 -6.60
CA ALA A 56 6.44 11.25 -5.52
C ALA A 56 5.59 10.08 -5.99
N GLY A 57 5.67 8.95 -5.28
CA GLY A 57 4.83 7.77 -5.52
C GLY A 57 3.93 7.51 -4.32
N VAL A 58 2.65 7.30 -4.56
CA VAL A 58 1.68 6.84 -3.55
C VAL A 58 0.84 5.73 -4.15
N ASN A 59 1.11 4.49 -3.75
CA ASN A 59 0.55 3.30 -4.39
C ASN A 59 -0.36 2.55 -3.44
N PHE A 60 -1.52 2.16 -3.92
CA PHE A 60 -2.41 1.20 -3.26
C PHE A 60 -2.40 -0.12 -4.04
N SER A 61 -2.39 -1.24 -3.33
CA SER A 61 -2.58 -2.56 -3.95
C SER A 61 -3.34 -3.52 -3.04
N THR A 62 -3.96 -4.51 -3.67
CA THR A 62 -4.53 -5.68 -3.02
C THR A 62 -4.14 -6.94 -3.79
N ILE A 63 -3.84 -8.00 -3.06
CA ILE A 63 -3.58 -9.34 -3.58
C ILE A 63 -4.53 -10.31 -2.92
N LYS A 64 -4.97 -11.31 -3.67
CA LYS A 64 -5.69 -12.48 -3.16
C LYS A 64 -4.95 -13.73 -3.61
N GLY A 65 -5.00 -14.80 -2.84
CA GLY A 65 -4.42 -16.06 -3.27
C GLY A 65 -5.10 -17.24 -2.58
N ASP A 66 -5.18 -18.35 -3.30
CA ASP A 66 -5.91 -19.54 -2.83
C ASP A 66 -5.12 -20.34 -1.80
N THR A 67 -3.79 -20.15 -1.74
CA THR A 67 -2.91 -20.87 -0.81
C THR A 67 -1.71 -20.02 -0.44
N LEU A 68 -1.45 -19.93 0.87
CA LEU A 68 -0.23 -19.35 1.41
C LEU A 68 1.02 -20.14 0.94
N PRO A 69 2.11 -19.45 0.55
CA PRO A 69 3.38 -20.11 0.24
C PRO A 69 3.97 -20.79 1.49
N LEU A 70 4.76 -21.86 1.27
CA LEU A 70 5.37 -22.66 2.36
C LEU A 70 6.19 -21.80 3.33
N ALA A 71 6.95 -20.83 2.83
CA ALA A 71 7.73 -19.91 3.65
C ALA A 71 6.88 -19.13 4.70
N ALA A 72 5.59 -18.92 4.43
CA ALA A 72 4.67 -18.26 5.36
C ALA A 72 4.00 -19.23 6.35
N THR A 73 4.09 -20.54 6.12
CA THR A 73 3.41 -21.58 6.91
C THR A 73 4.36 -22.50 7.67
N GLU A 74 5.67 -22.45 7.42
CA GLU A 74 6.69 -23.26 8.12
C GLU A 74 6.60 -23.17 9.65
N LYS A 75 6.33 -21.98 10.19
CA LYS A 75 6.15 -21.76 11.64
C LYS A 75 4.68 -21.72 12.08
N ARG A 76 3.75 -21.92 11.15
CA ARG A 76 2.29 -21.77 11.31
C ARG A 76 1.56 -22.85 10.52
N VAL A 77 1.76 -24.10 10.91
CA VAL A 77 1.21 -25.29 10.23
C VAL A 77 -0.33 -25.25 10.17
N ASP A 78 -0.96 -24.56 11.12
CA ASP A 78 -2.41 -24.31 11.15
C ASP A 78 -2.91 -23.44 9.98
N LEU A 79 -2.01 -22.78 9.24
CA LEU A 79 -2.32 -21.97 8.05
C LEU A 79 -2.02 -22.70 6.73
N LEU A 80 -1.65 -23.99 6.78
CA LEU A 80 -1.30 -24.75 5.58
C LEU A 80 -2.52 -24.92 4.65
N GLY A 81 -2.38 -24.47 3.40
CA GLY A 81 -3.48 -24.46 2.44
C GLY A 81 -4.56 -23.40 2.72
N ALA A 82 -4.29 -22.43 3.59
CA ALA A 82 -5.20 -21.31 3.82
C ALA A 82 -5.16 -20.33 2.64
N ALA A 83 -6.35 -19.88 2.20
CA ALA A 83 -6.47 -18.76 1.29
C ALA A 83 -6.08 -17.47 2.02
N PHE A 84 -5.53 -16.50 1.30
CA PHE A 84 -5.09 -15.23 1.88
C PHE A 84 -5.48 -14.03 1.05
N GLU A 85 -5.54 -12.89 1.73
CA GLU A 85 -5.68 -11.58 1.12
C GLU A 85 -4.74 -10.61 1.83
N ALA A 86 -4.09 -9.75 1.06
CA ALA A 86 -3.30 -8.65 1.60
C ALA A 86 -3.59 -7.37 0.84
N MET A 87 -3.52 -6.23 1.52
CA MET A 87 -3.68 -4.91 0.92
C MET A 87 -2.82 -3.90 1.64
N GLY A 88 -2.46 -2.82 0.98
CA GLY A 88 -1.67 -1.77 1.62
C GLY A 88 -1.54 -0.51 0.79
N VAL A 89 -1.04 0.52 1.47
CA VAL A 89 -0.56 1.77 0.87
C VAL A 89 0.94 1.84 1.11
N SER A 90 1.70 2.15 0.06
CA SER A 90 3.13 2.41 0.15
C SER A 90 3.45 3.71 -0.57
N SER A 91 4.35 4.49 0.00
CA SER A 91 4.76 5.77 -0.58
C SER A 91 6.25 6.00 -0.40
N VAL A 92 6.85 6.63 -1.42
CA VAL A 92 8.21 7.19 -1.37
C VAL A 92 8.15 8.56 -2.03
N ILE A 93 8.65 9.58 -1.35
CA ILE A 93 8.61 10.98 -1.77
C ILE A 93 10.05 11.51 -1.81
N HIS A 94 10.49 11.96 -2.98
CA HIS A 94 11.79 12.58 -3.22
C HIS A 94 11.60 14.07 -3.55
N PRO A 95 11.88 14.98 -2.60
CA PRO A 95 11.89 16.42 -2.85
C PRO A 95 13.05 16.84 -3.76
N VAL A 96 12.88 17.92 -4.52
CA VAL A 96 13.98 18.56 -5.28
C VAL A 96 14.94 19.29 -4.34
N ASN A 97 14.42 19.89 -3.26
CA ASN A 97 15.23 20.66 -2.33
C ASN A 97 16.00 19.71 -1.38
N PRO A 98 17.34 19.71 -1.38
CA PRO A 98 18.14 18.79 -0.55
C PRO A 98 17.99 19.03 0.97
N PHE A 99 17.38 20.14 1.39
CA PHE A 99 17.08 20.39 2.80
C PHE A 99 15.72 19.82 3.24
N VAL A 100 14.99 19.17 2.32
CA VAL A 100 13.75 18.45 2.63
C VAL A 100 14.05 16.95 2.51
N PRO A 101 13.87 16.16 3.59
CA PRO A 101 14.22 14.75 3.59
C PRO A 101 13.35 13.96 2.60
N THR A 102 13.92 12.89 2.05
CA THR A 102 13.12 11.82 1.44
C THR A 102 12.26 11.18 2.53
N ALA A 103 11.00 10.90 2.22
CA ALA A 103 10.08 10.25 3.15
C ALA A 103 9.58 8.92 2.56
N HIS A 104 9.53 7.89 3.40
CA HIS A 104 8.91 6.61 3.06
C HIS A 104 7.83 6.27 4.09
N MET A 105 6.75 5.64 3.60
CA MET A 105 5.69 5.12 4.45
C MET A 105 5.08 3.87 3.86
N ASN A 106 4.74 2.92 4.73
CA ASN A 106 3.98 1.74 4.38
C ASN A 106 2.95 1.42 5.46
N VAL A 107 1.71 1.13 5.09
CA VAL A 107 0.73 0.50 5.96
C VAL A 107 0.05 -0.63 5.20
N ARG A 108 -0.08 -1.79 5.84
CA ARG A 108 -0.61 -3.00 5.21
C ARG A 108 -1.44 -3.83 6.18
N TYR A 109 -2.41 -4.52 5.62
CA TYR A 109 -3.28 -5.47 6.28
C TYR A 109 -3.14 -6.82 5.59
N PHE A 110 -3.04 -7.87 6.38
CA PHE A 110 -2.99 -9.25 5.91
C PHE A 110 -4.05 -10.07 6.65
N GLN A 111 -4.74 -10.95 5.93
CA GLN A 111 -5.57 -11.99 6.52
C GLN A 111 -5.40 -13.33 5.81
N ALA A 112 -5.49 -14.42 6.57
CA ALA A 112 -5.59 -15.78 6.08
C ALA A 112 -6.84 -16.46 6.63
N THR A 113 -7.54 -17.17 5.76
CA THR A 113 -8.73 -17.97 6.08
C THR A 113 -8.34 -19.44 6.08
N LYS A 114 -8.34 -20.05 7.26
CA LYS A 114 -8.08 -21.48 7.46
C LYS A 114 -9.18 -22.33 6.83
N LYS A 115 -8.89 -23.60 6.59
CA LYS A 115 -9.86 -24.57 6.02
C LYS A 115 -11.09 -24.80 6.90
N ASP A 116 -10.95 -24.62 8.21
CA ASP A 116 -12.04 -24.72 9.20
C ASP A 116 -12.89 -23.44 9.31
N GLY A 117 -12.57 -22.42 8.50
CA GLY A 117 -13.24 -21.11 8.51
C GLY A 117 -12.67 -20.10 9.50
N GLY A 118 -11.68 -20.48 10.31
CA GLY A 118 -10.99 -19.56 11.22
C GLY A 118 -10.20 -18.49 10.45
N ILE A 119 -10.24 -17.24 10.93
CA ILE A 119 -9.51 -16.12 10.31
C ILE A 119 -8.38 -15.65 11.23
N VAL A 120 -7.17 -15.59 10.69
CA VAL A 120 -6.02 -14.94 11.34
C VAL A 120 -5.65 -13.70 10.55
N TRP A 121 -5.40 -12.59 11.23
CA TRP A 121 -5.06 -11.33 10.58
C TRP A 121 -4.07 -10.54 11.41
N TRP A 122 -3.35 -9.64 10.74
CA TRP A 122 -2.46 -8.68 11.38
C TRP A 122 -2.27 -7.45 10.50
N PHE A 123 -1.81 -6.37 11.12
CA PHE A 123 -1.34 -5.18 10.43
C PHE A 123 0.18 -5.15 10.45
N GLY A 124 0.76 -4.41 9.51
CA GLY A 124 2.16 -4.03 9.52
C GLY A 124 2.31 -2.65 8.90
N GLY A 125 3.42 -1.98 9.20
CA GLY A 125 3.68 -0.68 8.63
C GLY A 125 4.73 0.11 9.39
N GLY A 126 4.88 1.36 9.00
CA GLY A 126 5.83 2.31 9.55
C GLY A 126 6.00 3.49 8.61
N PHE A 127 6.72 4.49 9.09
CA PHE A 127 7.20 5.61 8.29
C PHE A 127 8.62 5.95 8.75
N ASP A 128 9.40 6.51 7.85
CA ASP A 128 10.77 6.93 8.11
C ASP A 128 11.13 8.16 7.26
N LEU A 129 12.15 8.88 7.72
CA LEU A 129 12.71 10.04 7.05
C LEU A 129 14.19 9.76 6.76
N THR A 130 14.59 10.03 5.53
CA THR A 130 15.96 9.95 5.05
C THR A 130 16.41 11.37 4.66
N PRO A 131 17.08 12.09 5.58
CA PRO A 131 17.59 13.44 5.31
C PRO A 131 18.74 13.46 4.32
#